data_AF-A0A520DY80-F1
#
_entry.id   AF-A0A520DY80-F1
#
_cell.length_a   1.000
_cell.length_b   1.000
_cell.length_c   1.000
_cell.angle_alpha   90.00
_cell.angle_beta   90.00
_cell.angle_gamma   90.00
#
_symmetry.space_group_name_H-M   'P 1'
#
loop_
_entity.id
_entity.type
_entity.pdbx_description
1 polymer ?
#
loop_
_entity_poly.entity_id
_entity_poly.type
_entity_poly.pdbx_seq_one_letter_code
_entity_poly.pdbx_strand_id
1 'polypeptide(L)' 'MTAVGMNGPALFARYAYPPNELGYCGPDDPSVLLRLASGNSGSGDRDRARQFDGAWPYLEALAASAGIDDPLDPR' A
#
# COMPACT_ATOMS: atom_id res chain seq x y z
N MET A 1 14.29 11.07 -18.91
CA MET A 1 12.88 10.83 -18.50
C MET A 1 12.94 10.36 -17.06
N THR A 2 12.93 11.28 -16.11
CA THR A 2 12.95 10.96 -14.67
C THR A 2 11.62 10.30 -14.35
N ALA A 3 11.64 9.03 -13.93
CA ALA A 3 10.47 8.41 -13.33
C ALA A 3 10.02 9.33 -12.19
N VAL A 4 8.77 9.79 -12.23
CA VAL A 4 8.13 10.34 -11.03
C VAL A 4 8.21 9.22 -10.01
N GLY A 5 9.12 9.34 -9.04
CA GLY A 5 9.28 8.37 -7.98
C GLY A 5 7.98 8.29 -7.21
N MET A 6 7.14 7.31 -7.54
CA MET A 6 5.95 7.04 -6.75
C MET A 6 6.39 6.67 -5.35
N ASN A 7 5.77 7.28 -4.34
CA ASN A 7 6.00 6.85 -2.96
C ASN A 7 5.43 5.43 -2.75
N GLY A 8 6.01 4.68 -1.82
CA GLY A 8 5.62 3.27 -1.60
C GLY A 8 4.16 3.06 -1.22
N PRO A 9 3.50 3.92 -0.41
CA PRO A 9 2.05 3.83 -0.20
C PRO A 9 1.23 3.88 -1.49
N ALA A 10 1.57 4.78 -2.42
CA ALA A 10 0.91 4.87 -3.72
C ALA A 10 1.17 3.63 -4.59
N LEU A 11 2.37 3.05 -4.52
CA LEU A 11 2.70 1.81 -5.22
C LEU A 11 1.89 0.63 -4.65
N PHE A 12 1.88 0.47 -3.34
CA PHE A 12 1.10 -0.55 -2.64
C PHE A 12 -0.39 -0.46 -3.01
N ALA A 13 -0.97 0.74 -2.96
CA ALA A 13 -2.39 0.96 -3.25
C ALA A 13 -2.82 0.54 -4.67
N ARG A 14 -1.89 0.50 -5.65
CA ARG A 14 -2.19 -0.01 -7.01
C ARG A 14 -2.41 -1.52 -7.05
N TYR A 15 -1.81 -2.24 -6.11
CA TYR A 15 -1.87 -3.70 -6.06
C TYR A 15 -2.73 -4.23 -4.90
N ALA A 16 -3.02 -3.38 -3.91
CA ALA A 16 -3.80 -3.71 -2.73
C ALA A 16 -5.21 -3.10 -2.82
N TYR A 17 -6.05 -3.62 -3.72
CA TYR A 17 -7.48 -3.30 -3.72
C TYR A 17 -8.27 -4.41 -3.03
N PRO A 18 -9.26 -4.09 -2.16
CA PRO A 18 -10.06 -5.10 -1.48
C PRO A 18 -10.73 -6.08 -2.47
N PRO A 19 -10.77 -7.38 -2.16
CA PRO A 19 -11.26 -8.39 -3.09
C PRO A 19 -12.80 -8.37 -3.27
N ASN A 20 -13.53 -7.73 -2.36
CA ASN A 20 -14.98 -7.55 -2.40
C ASN A 20 -15.43 -6.40 -1.46
N GLU A 21 -16.70 -6.03 -1.52
CA GLU A 21 -17.30 -4.94 -0.73
C GLU A 21 -17.79 -5.39 0.66
N LEU A 22 -17.45 -6.60 1.12
CA LEU A 22 -17.93 -7.13 2.41
C LEU A 22 -17.09 -6.64 3.61
N GLY A 23 -16.03 -5.86 3.37
CA GLY A 23 -15.21 -5.28 4.43
C GLY A 23 -14.27 -6.25 5.14
N TYR A 24 -14.01 -7.43 4.57
CA TYR A 24 -13.18 -8.45 5.23
C TYR A 24 -11.67 -8.18 5.17
N CYS A 25 -11.20 -7.29 4.30
CA CYS A 25 -9.77 -7.01 4.17
C CYS A 25 -9.53 -5.58 3.71
N GLY A 26 -8.63 -4.90 4.43
CA GLY A 26 -8.24 -3.56 4.11
C GLY A 26 -9.20 -2.51 4.67
N PRO A 27 -9.10 -1.29 4.17
CA PRO A 27 -9.75 -0.13 4.74
C PRO A 27 -11.27 -0.01 4.52
N ASP A 28 -12.02 0.41 5.54
CA ASP A 28 -13.48 0.75 5.47
C ASP A 28 -13.87 1.69 4.32
N ASP A 29 -12.94 2.53 3.86
CA ASP A 29 -13.11 3.43 2.72
C ASP A 29 -12.07 3.09 1.64
N PRO A 30 -12.41 2.21 0.68
CA PRO A 30 -11.53 1.82 -0.42
C PRO A 30 -11.24 2.99 -1.38
N SER A 31 -12.04 4.06 -1.40
CA SER A 31 -11.83 5.20 -2.29
C SER A 31 -10.54 5.97 -1.98
N VAL A 32 -10.07 5.88 -0.73
CA VAL A 32 -8.76 6.37 -0.30
C VAL A 32 -7.65 5.70 -1.11
N LEU A 33 -7.75 4.39 -1.36
CA LEU A 33 -6.75 3.65 -2.13
C LEU A 33 -6.72 4.08 -3.59
N LEU A 34 -7.88 4.36 -4.19
CA LEU A 34 -7.95 4.87 -5.56
C LEU A 34 -7.28 6.24 -5.69
N ARG A 35 -7.49 7.14 -4.73
CA ARG A 35 -6.78 8.42 -4.65
C ARG A 35 -5.27 8.22 -4.49
N LEU A 36 -4.87 7.27 -3.63
CA LEU A 36 -3.47 6.95 -3.40
C LEU A 36 -2.77 6.39 -4.63
N ALA A 37 -3.39 5.41 -5.27
CA ALA A 37 -2.91 4.80 -6.51
C ALA A 37 -2.74 5.81 -7.65
N SER A 38 -3.53 6.90 -7.61
CA SER A 38 -3.47 8.03 -8.53
C SER A 38 -2.35 9.04 -8.21
N GLY A 39 -1.54 8.79 -7.17
CA GLY A 39 -0.40 9.63 -6.78
C GLY A 39 -0.73 10.74 -5.78
N ASN A 40 -1.94 10.76 -5.24
CA ASN A 40 -2.40 11.82 -4.32
C ASN A 40 -2.26 11.36 -2.85
N SER A 41 -1.01 11.17 -2.40
CA SER A 41 -0.69 10.67 -1.04
C SER A 41 -0.44 11.77 -0.01
N GLY A 42 -0.88 11.55 1.22
CA GLY A 42 -0.59 12.31 2.44
C GLY A 42 0.05 11.44 3.55
N SER A 43 0.20 12.01 4.75
CA SER A 43 0.91 11.34 5.86
C SER A 43 0.16 10.17 6.51
N GLY A 44 -1.17 10.12 6.39
CA GLY A 44 -2.02 9.08 7.03
C GLY A 44 -2.09 7.75 6.28
N ASP A 45 -1.47 7.64 5.10
CA ASP A 45 -1.71 6.51 4.20
C ASP A 45 -0.93 5.25 4.57
N ARG A 46 0.19 5.41 5.27
CA ARG A 46 0.99 4.28 5.77
C ARG A 46 0.21 3.41 6.74
N ASP A 47 -0.57 4.02 7.62
CA ASP A 47 -1.39 3.29 8.59
C ASP A 47 -2.55 2.54 7.91
N ARG A 48 -2.94 2.96 6.69
CA ARG A 48 -3.97 2.27 5.91
C ARG A 48 -3.44 0.98 5.28
N ALA A 49 -2.17 0.93 4.89
CA ALA A 49 -1.55 -0.27 4.34
C ALA A 49 -1.52 -1.44 5.34
N ARG A 50 -1.32 -1.14 6.63
CA ARG A 50 -1.30 -2.14 7.72
C ARG A 50 -2.64 -2.83 7.97
N GLN A 51 -3.74 -2.29 7.43
CA GLN A 51 -5.08 -2.83 7.64
C GLN A 51 -5.44 -3.94 6.64
N PHE A 52 -4.52 -4.24 5.71
CA PHE A 52 -4.68 -5.34 4.78
C PHE A 52 -4.11 -6.62 5.38
N ASP A 53 -4.91 -7.31 6.18
CA ASP A 53 -4.52 -8.56 6.85
C ASP A 53 -3.98 -9.63 5.89
N GLY A 54 -4.41 -9.59 4.62
CA GLY A 54 -3.87 -10.44 3.57
C GLY A 54 -2.55 -9.93 2.99
N ALA A 55 -2.52 -8.69 2.48
CA ALA A 55 -1.39 -8.19 1.69
C ALA A 55 -0.20 -7.73 2.55
N TRP A 56 -0.45 -7.17 3.73
CA TRP A 56 0.58 -6.57 4.59
C TRP A 56 1.62 -7.58 5.08
N PRO A 57 1.25 -8.77 5.61
CA PRO A 57 2.25 -9.74 6.08
C PRO A 57 3.17 -10.25 4.98
N TYR A 58 2.66 -10.39 3.74
CA TYR A 58 3.51 -10.76 2.60
C TYR A 58 4.49 -9.66 2.23
N LEU A 59 4.07 -8.40 2.29
CA LEU A 59 4.95 -7.27 2.01
C LEU A 59 6.08 -7.16 3.05
N GLU A 60 5.76 -7.37 4.33
CA GLU A 60 6.76 -7.45 5.40
C GLU A 60 7.76 -8.59 5.16
N ALA A 61 7.28 -9.79 4.80
CA ALA A 61 8.14 -10.92 4.50
C ALA A 61 9.06 -10.67 3.29
N LEU A 62 8.53 -10.05 2.23
CA LEU A 62 9.30 -9.68 1.05
C LEU A 62 10.38 -8.64 1.39
N ALA A 63 10.01 -7.59 2.12
CA ALA A 63 10.94 -6.55 2.55
C ALA A 63 12.07 -7.13 3.42
N ALA A 64 11.72 -7.97 4.40
CA ALA A 64 12.70 -8.67 5.23
C ALA A 64 13.63 -9.56 4.40
N SER A 65 13.09 -10.31 3.42
CA SER A 65 13.89 -11.16 2.53
C SER A 65 14.85 -10.37 1.62
N ALA A 66 14.51 -9.11 1.33
CA ALA A 66 15.31 -8.18 0.53
C ALA A 66 16.27 -7.34 1.38
N GLY A 67 16.25 -7.47 2.71
CA GLY A 67 17.03 -6.62 3.62
C GLY A 67 16.56 -5.16 3.65
N ILE A 68 15.25 -4.94 3.47
CA ILE A 68 14.60 -3.64 3.49
C ILE A 68 13.80 -3.51 4.78
N ASP A 69 14.09 -2.47 5.57
CA ASP A 69 13.43 -2.24 6.87
C ASP A 69 12.01 -1.67 6.74
N ASP A 70 11.75 -0.81 5.74
CA ASP A 70 10.42 -0.24 5.49
C ASP A 70 9.69 -1.08 4.42
N PRO A 71 8.60 -1.79 4.76
CA PRO A 71 7.82 -2.53 3.77
C PRO A 71 7.21 -1.63 2.67
N LEU A 72 7.08 -0.32 2.92
CA LEU A 72 6.62 0.67 1.96
C LEU A 72 7.79 1.47 1.35
N ASP A 73 8.99 0.90 1.33
CA ASP A 73 10.09 1.47 0.55
C ASP A 73 9.79 1.37 -0.96
N PRO A 74 9.90 2.47 -1.73
CA PRO A 74 9.61 2.47 -3.17
C PRO A 74 10.75 1.97 -4.08
N ARG A 75 11.90 1.58 -3.53
CA ARG A 75 13.13 1.24 -4.27
C ARG A 75 13.10 -0.14 -4.94
#